data_AF-A0A6B3PGJ0-F1
#
_entry.id   AF-A0A6B3PGJ0-F1
#
_cell.length_a   1.000
_cell.length_b   1.000
_cell.length_c   1.000
_cell.angle_alpha   90.00
_cell.angle_beta   90.00
_cell.angle_gamma   90.00
#
_symmetry.space_group_name_H-M   'P 1'
#
loop_
_entity.id
_entity.type
_entity.pdbx_description
1 polymer ?
#
loop_
_entity_poly.entity_id
_entity_poly.type
_entity_poly.pdbx_seq_one_letter_code
_entity_poly.pdbx_strand_id
1 'polypeptide(L)'
;MSKGQNSISVIMADIDCFKSYNDTYGHQAGDQCLKQVALAINQAVQMSLQTNKENLVARYGGEEFAIVLPKINAIDAVSVAEQIRVLMSSH
;
A
#
# COMPACT_ATOMS: atom_id res chain seq x y z
N MET A 1 30.85 -5.48 -0.04
CA MET A 1 29.81 -6.16 0.76
C MET A 1 28.45 -5.81 0.17
N SER A 2 27.78 -6.74 -0.52
CA SER A 2 26.47 -6.52 -1.13
C SER A 2 25.37 -6.55 -0.07
N LYS A 3 24.90 -5.37 0.38
CA LYS A 3 23.78 -5.25 1.33
C LYS A 3 22.39 -5.61 0.75
N GLY A 4 22.30 -6.05 -0.50
CA GLY A 4 21.02 -6.11 -1.23
C GLY A 4 20.29 -7.45 -1.27
N GLN A 5 20.91 -8.58 -0.93
CA GLN A 5 20.27 -9.89 -1.19
C GLN A 5 19.31 -10.37 -0.08
N ASN A 6 19.33 -9.77 1.12
CA ASN A 6 18.53 -10.20 2.28
C ASN A 6 17.70 -9.10 2.97
N SER A 7 17.54 -7.91 2.38
CA SER A 7 16.71 -6.86 2.99
C SER A 7 15.23 -7.16 2.80
N ILE A 8 14.43 -6.95 3.84
CA ILE A 8 12.96 -6.91 3.73
C ILE A 8 12.55 -5.51 4.18
N SER A 9 11.81 -4.83 3.31
CA SER A 9 11.18 -3.55 3.65
C SER A 9 9.70 -3.77 3.88
N VAL A 10 9.11 -3.00 4.80
CA VAL A 10 7.68 -3.03 5.09
C VAL A 10 7.15 -1.61 5.05
N ILE A 11 6.04 -1.41 4.34
CA ILE A 11 5.29 -0.15 4.31
C ILE A 11 4.00 -0.39 5.07
N MET A 12 3.72 0.47 6.04
CA MET A 12 2.43 0.57 6.71
C MET A 12 1.70 1.79 6.15
N ALA A 13 0.47 1.58 5.67
CA ALA A 13 -0.39 2.62 5.13
C ALA A 13 -1.72 2.62 5.88
N ASP A 14 -2.27 3.81 6.12
CA ASP A 14 -3.55 4.04 6.79
C ASP A 14 -4.40 4.97 5.92
N ILE A 15 -5.73 4.81 5.94
CA ILE A 15 -6.64 5.69 5.20
C ILE A 15 -7.06 6.83 6.11
N ASP A 16 -6.63 8.04 5.78
CA ASP A 16 -6.98 9.24 6.54
C ASP A 16 -8.50 9.42 6.66
N CYS A 17 -8.96 9.68 7.89
CA CYS A 17 -10.36 10.01 8.20
C CYS A 17 -11.39 8.94 7.78
N PHE A 18 -11.02 7.66 7.67
CA PHE A 18 -11.92 6.60 7.20
C PHE A 18 -13.20 6.46 8.04
N LYS A 19 -13.11 6.61 9.36
CA LYS A 19 -14.30 6.64 10.23
C LYS A 19 -15.27 7.77 9.85
N SER A 20 -14.78 9.00 9.69
CA SER A 20 -15.61 10.14 9.31
C SER A 20 -16.25 9.94 7.93
N TYR A 21 -15.53 9.32 7.00
CA TYR A 21 -16.06 8.94 5.69
C TYR A 21 -17.22 7.93 5.83
N ASN A 22 -17.05 6.88 6.63
CA ASN A 22 -18.11 5.90 6.91
C ASN A 22 -19.32 6.52 7.58
N ASP A 23 -19.12 7.40 8.56
CA ASP A 23 -20.20 8.07 9.27
C ASP A 23 -21.00 8.99 8.32
N THR A 24 -20.36 9.53 7.27
CA THR A 24 -20.97 10.44 6.29
C THR A 24 -21.66 9.70 5.14
N TYR A 25 -21.01 8.68 4.58
CA TYR A 25 -21.44 8.01 3.35
C TYR A 25 -21.95 6.57 3.55
N GLY A 26 -21.86 6.06 4.78
CA GLY A 26 -22.26 4.71 5.15
C GLY A 26 -21.20 3.64 4.85
N HIS A 27 -21.30 2.52 5.57
CA HIS A 27 -20.33 1.42 5.49
C HIS A 27 -20.18 0.81 4.09
N GLN A 28 -21.25 0.81 3.27
CA GLN A 28 -21.14 0.32 1.89
C GLN A 28 -20.20 1.18 1.05
N ALA A 29 -20.20 2.49 1.24
CA ALA A 29 -19.25 3.38 0.58
C ALA A 29 -17.82 3.12 1.11
N GLY A 30 -17.68 2.91 2.42
CA GLY A 30 -16.42 2.50 3.04
C GLY A 30 -15.82 1.24 2.42
N ASP A 31 -16.63 0.21 2.22
CA ASP A 31 -16.20 -1.03 1.59
C ASP A 31 -15.72 -0.82 0.15
N GLN A 32 -16.34 0.10 -0.59
CA GLN A 32 -15.88 0.46 -1.93
C GLN A 32 -14.57 1.25 -1.88
N CYS A 33 -14.45 2.20 -0.96
CA CYS A 33 -13.21 2.94 -0.70
C CYS A 33 -12.04 1.97 -0.40
N LEU A 34 -12.24 1.01 0.52
CA LEU A 34 -11.23 0.00 0.85
C LEU A 34 -10.81 -0.83 -0.37
N LYS A 35 -11.75 -1.21 -1.24
CA LYS A 35 -11.45 -1.93 -2.49
C LYS A 35 -10.63 -1.07 -3.45
N GLN A 36 -10.98 0.20 -3.62
CA GLN A 36 -10.24 1.13 -4.47
C GLN A 36 -8.82 1.35 -3.95
N VAL A 37 -8.65 1.53 -2.64
CA VAL A 37 -7.34 1.65 -2.01
C VAL A 37 -6.51 0.38 -2.21
N ALA A 38 -7.09 -0.80 -1.98
CA ALA A 38 -6.40 -2.07 -2.22
C ALA A 38 -5.95 -2.23 -3.68
N LEU A 39 -6.76 -1.78 -4.65
CA LEU A 39 -6.42 -1.78 -6.07
C LEU A 39 -5.28 -0.80 -6.37
N ALA A 40 -5.35 0.42 -5.86
CA ALA A 40 -4.32 1.44 -6.04
C ALA A 40 -2.96 0.99 -5.47
N ILE A 41 -2.95 0.37 -4.29
CA ILE A 41 -1.73 -0.18 -3.68
C ILE A 41 -1.15 -1.29 -4.56
N ASN A 42 -1.97 -2.23 -5.02
CA ASN A 42 -1.51 -3.31 -5.89
C ASN A 42 -0.93 -2.78 -7.22
N GLN A 43 -1.57 -1.77 -7.83
CA GLN A 43 -1.08 -1.14 -9.05
C GLN A 43 0.26 -0.44 -8.82
N ALA A 44 0.40 0.31 -7.72
CA ALA A 44 1.65 0.98 -7.36
C ALA A 44 2.81 -0.02 -7.22
N VAL A 45 2.58 -1.10 -6.46
CA VAL A 45 3.58 -2.16 -6.24
C VAL A 45 3.97 -2.83 -7.56
N GLN A 46 3.01 -3.09 -8.44
CA GLN A 46 3.24 -3.68 -9.77
C GLN A 46 4.03 -2.78 -10.71
N MET A 47 3.75 -1.47 -10.70
CA MET A 47 4.43 -0.50 -11.56
C MET A 47 5.87 -0.23 -11.10
N SER A 48 6.09 -0.20 -9.79
CA SER A 48 7.39 0.15 -9.22
C SER A 48 8.40 -1.01 -9.19
N LEU A 49 7.93 -2.26 -9.21
CA LEU A 49 8.79 -3.43 -8.99
C LEU A 49 8.65 -4.46 -10.13
N GLN A 50 9.77 -4.77 -10.79
CA GLN A 50 9.82 -5.79 -11.84
C GLN A 50 9.54 -7.21 -11.32
N THR A 51 9.74 -7.46 -10.02
CA THR A 51 9.62 -8.79 -9.38
C THR A 51 8.38 -8.88 -8.49
N ASN A 52 7.21 -9.06 -9.11
CA ASN A 52 5.93 -9.09 -8.40
C ASN A 52 5.65 -10.41 -7.63
N LYS A 53 6.43 -11.47 -7.84
CA LYS A 53 6.13 -12.80 -7.27
C LYS A 53 6.41 -12.95 -5.77
N GLU A 54 7.15 -12.02 -5.17
CA GLU A 54 7.56 -12.12 -3.76
C GLU A 54 6.91 -11.03 -2.88
N ASN A 55 6.28 -10.02 -3.48
CA ASN A 55 5.65 -8.93 -2.74
C ASN A 55 4.30 -9.36 -2.17
N LEU A 56 3.99 -8.91 -0.97
CA LEU A 56 2.71 -9.15 -0.32
C LEU A 56 2.02 -7.81 -0.03
N VAL A 57 0.76 -7.70 -0.44
CA VAL A 57 -0.14 -6.62 -0.02
C VAL A 57 -1.23 -7.25 0.82
N ALA A 58 -1.40 -6.77 2.05
CA ALA A 58 -2.38 -7.28 3.00
C ALA A 58 -3.15 -6.14 3.66
N ARG A 59 -4.43 -6.37 3.94
CA ARG A 59 -5.19 -5.55 4.88
C ARG A 59 -4.80 -5.98 6.28
N TYR A 60 -4.14 -5.10 7.02
CA TYR A 60 -3.63 -5.38 8.36
C TYR A 60 -4.70 -5.16 9.43
N GLY A 61 -5.47 -4.09 9.28
CA GLY A 61 -6.50 -3.67 10.23
C GLY A 61 -7.79 -3.20 9.54
N GLY A 62 -8.59 -2.42 10.25
CA GLY A 62 -9.83 -1.84 9.73
C GLY A 62 -9.58 -1.03 8.46
N GLU A 63 -8.83 0.06 8.58
CA GLU A 63 -8.41 0.91 7.47
C GLU A 63 -6.92 0.78 7.09
N GLU A 64 -6.18 -0.06 7.82
CA GLU A 64 -4.73 -0.19 7.67
C GLU A 64 -4.32 -1.28 6.67
N PHE A 65 -3.30 -1.00 5.87
CA PHE A 65 -2.67 -1.92 4.92
C PHE A 65 -1.18 -2.08 5.21
N ALA A 66 -0.70 -3.32 5.06
CA ALA A 66 0.71 -3.67 5.13
C ALA A 66 1.19 -4.15 3.76
N ILE A 67 2.33 -3.62 3.31
CA ILE A 67 3.02 -4.04 2.10
C ILE A 67 4.39 -4.57 2.47
N VAL A 68 4.65 -5.84 2.21
CA VAL A 68 5.93 -6.51 2.48
C VAL A 68 6.69 -6.66 1.16
N LEU A 69 7.91 -6.13 1.13
CA LEU A 69 8.75 -6.03 -0.05
C LEU A 69 10.10 -6.75 0.18
N PRO A 70 10.17 -8.07 -0.07
CA PRO A 70 11.42 -8.81 0.02
C PRO A 70 12.43 -8.34 -1.03
N LYS A 71 13.71 -8.34 -0.67
CA LYS A 71 14.84 -7.93 -1.51
C LYS A 71 14.77 -6.47 -2.01
N ILE A 72 13.90 -5.66 -1.40
CA ILE A 72 13.80 -4.24 -1.64
C ILE A 72 14.44 -3.51 -0.47
N ASN A 73 15.31 -2.54 -0.77
CA ASN A 73 15.93 -1.69 0.25
C ASN A 73 15.00 -0.53 0.62
N ALA A 74 15.33 0.17 1.70
CA ALA A 74 14.48 1.25 2.21
C ALA A 74 14.27 2.42 1.22
N ILE A 75 15.27 2.75 0.39
CA ILE A 75 15.18 3.87 -0.56
C ILE A 75 14.16 3.55 -1.67
N ASP A 76 14.24 2.34 -2.21
CA ASP A 76 13.29 1.87 -3.23
C ASP A 76 11.88 1.70 -2.62
N ALA A 77 11.79 1.23 -1.38
CA ALA A 77 10.52 1.12 -0.66
C ALA A 77 9.85 2.48 -0.42
N VAL A 78 10.62 3.54 -0.14
CA VAL A 78 10.09 4.91 -0.04
C VAL A 78 9.52 5.37 -1.38
N SER A 79 10.16 5.02 -2.48
CA SER A 79 9.65 5.37 -3.82
C SER A 79 8.32 4.66 -4.12
N VAL A 80 8.18 3.39 -3.71
CA VAL A 80 6.89 2.66 -3.78
C VAL A 80 5.84 3.34 -2.90
N ALA A 81 6.18 3.73 -1.67
CA ALA A 81 5.27 4.41 -0.75
C ALA A 81 4.76 5.73 -1.31
N GLU A 82 5.63 6.54 -1.92
CA GLU A 82 5.22 7.79 -2.57
C GLU A 82 4.30 7.53 -3.78
N GLN A 83 4.57 6.49 -4.57
CA GLN A 83 3.70 6.12 -5.69
C GLN A 83 2.30 5.71 -5.21
N ILE A 84 2.20 4.96 -4.11
CA ILE A 84 0.93 4.62 -3.45
C ILE A 84 0.21 5.91 -3.06
N ARG A 85 0.89 6.83 -2.36
CA ARG A 85 0.31 8.10 -1.88
C ARG A 85 -0.24 8.95 -3.03
N VAL A 86 0.51 9.07 -4.13
CA VAL A 86 0.10 9.85 -5.32
C VAL A 86 -1.12 9.23 -6.01
N LEU A 87 -1.17 7.90 -6.16
CA LEU A 87 -2.30 7.21 -6.77
C LEU A 87 -3.58 7.36 -5.93
N MET A 88 -3.45 7.30 -4.60
CA MET A 88 -4.56 7.51 -3.67
C MET A 88 -5.03 8.97 -3.66
N SER A 89 -4.13 9.95 -3.79
CA SER A 89 -4.50 11.38 -3.83
C SER A 89 -5.18 11.81 -5.13
N SER A 90 -5.15 10.96 -6.15
CA SER A 90 -5.76 11.24 -7.46
C SER A 90 -7.20 10.74 -7.57
N HIS A 91 -7.77 10.21 -6.49
CA HIS A 91 -9.16 9.72 -6.36
C HIS A 91 -9.89 10.48 -5.26
#